data_AF-A0A832ETY1-F1
#
_entry.id   AF-A0A832ETY1-F1
#
_cell.length_a   1.000
_cell.length_b   1.000
_cell.length_c   1.000
_cell.angle_alpha   90.00
_cell.angle_beta   90.00
_cell.angle_gamma   90.00
#
_symmetry.space_group_name_H-M   'P 1'
#
loop_
_entity.id
_entity.type
_entity.pdbx_description
1 polymer ?
#
loop_
_entity_poly.entity_id
_entity_poly.type
_entity_poly.pdbx_seq_one_letter_code
_entity_poly.pdbx_strand_id
1 'polypeptide(L)'
;MTVSKHLLPFWILLILITGGAMAGDRDMRHEKLAAVKTWFYFLDFDITGPLLKKIASSAYDMVVIEPVFTERENTGFDITAAIGRLRQGHGKRLVLAYIDIGEAEEWRSYWRKNWRIGHPSWIVADDP
;
A
#
# COMPACT_ATOMS: atom_id res chain seq x y z
N MET A 1 52.51 -18.66 49.22
CA MET A 1 51.33 -18.27 50.02
C MET A 1 51.15 -16.78 49.79
N THR A 2 50.13 -16.21 49.14
CA THR A 2 48.74 -16.62 48.87
C THR A 2 48.19 -15.74 47.72
N VAL A 3 47.38 -16.36 46.85
CA VAL A 3 46.22 -15.89 46.04
C VAL A 3 45.91 -14.37 46.08
N SER A 4 45.68 -13.63 44.98
CA SER A 4 44.44 -13.69 44.19
C SER A 4 44.54 -12.81 42.92
N LYS A 5 44.16 -13.35 41.76
CA LYS A 5 43.83 -12.59 40.55
C LYS A 5 42.30 -12.53 40.46
N HIS A 6 41.71 -11.37 40.73
CA HIS A 6 40.29 -11.14 40.51
C HIS A 6 40.05 -10.66 39.08
N LEU A 7 39.44 -11.55 38.29
CA LEU A 7 38.82 -11.27 37.00
C LEU A 7 37.50 -10.53 37.25
N LEU A 8 37.30 -9.37 36.64
CA LEU A 8 35.99 -8.72 36.54
C LEU A 8 35.27 -9.25 35.30
N PRO A 9 34.00 -9.69 35.39
CA PRO A 9 33.28 -10.29 34.27
C PRO A 9 32.74 -9.22 33.30
N PHE A 10 32.91 -9.49 32.01
CA PHE A 10 32.21 -8.83 30.91
C PHE A 10 30.70 -9.01 31.07
N TRP A 11 29.95 -7.92 31.17
CA TRP A 11 28.50 -7.95 31.00
C TRP A 11 28.17 -7.96 29.51
N ILE A 12 27.76 -9.11 28.99
CA ILE A 12 27.14 -9.21 27.65
C ILE A 12 25.70 -8.72 27.80
N LEU A 13 25.39 -7.57 27.19
CA LEU A 13 24.02 -7.14 26.95
C LEU A 13 23.44 -7.98 25.80
N LEU A 14 22.71 -9.04 26.14
CA LEU A 14 21.95 -9.83 25.17
C LEU A 14 20.64 -9.09 24.86
N ILE A 15 20.57 -8.37 23.75
CA ILE A 15 19.29 -7.89 23.22
C ILE A 15 18.60 -9.08 22.58
N LEU A 16 17.68 -9.70 23.33
CA LEU A 16 16.68 -10.63 22.82
C LEU A 16 15.70 -9.84 21.95
N ILE A 17 15.94 -9.78 20.64
CA ILE A 17 14.91 -9.41 19.67
C ILE A 17 13.98 -10.62 19.55
N THR A 18 13.09 -10.79 20.52
CA THR A 18 11.95 -11.70 20.40
C THR A 18 11.04 -11.20 19.28
N GLY A 19 10.49 -12.11 18.46
CA GLY A 19 9.63 -11.84 17.29
C GLY A 19 8.29 -11.13 17.55
N GLY A 20 8.17 -10.32 18.61
CA GLY A 20 6.98 -9.53 18.95
C GLY A 20 6.75 -8.31 18.05
N ALA A 21 7.79 -7.77 17.40
CA ALA A 21 7.66 -6.59 16.54
C ALA A 21 6.74 -6.83 15.32
N MET A 22 6.75 -8.05 14.76
CA MET A 22 5.94 -8.41 13.58
C MET A 22 4.47 -8.71 13.93
N ALA A 23 4.19 -9.16 15.16
CA ALA A 23 2.82 -9.36 15.63
C ALA A 23 2.14 -8.00 15.90
N GLY A 24 2.82 -7.08 16.60
CA GLY A 24 2.27 -5.76 16.93
C GLY A 24 1.92 -4.90 15.70
N ASP A 25 2.69 -4.97 14.61
CA ASP A 25 2.40 -4.23 13.39
C ASP A 25 1.23 -4.83 12.57
N ARG A 26 0.97 -6.13 12.70
CA ARG A 26 -0.23 -6.76 12.12
C ARG A 26 -1.48 -6.38 12.90
N ASP A 27 -1.41 -6.44 14.23
CA ASP A 27 -2.54 -6.11 15.11
C ASP A 27 -2.95 -4.64 14.92
N MET A 28 -1.98 -3.72 14.84
CA MET A 28 -2.25 -2.31 14.53
C MET A 28 -2.91 -2.07 13.17
N ARG A 29 -2.53 -2.82 12.13
CA ARG A 29 -3.13 -2.68 10.79
C ARG A 29 -4.57 -3.18 10.76
N HIS A 30 -4.83 -4.30 11.42
CA HIS A 30 -6.19 -4.83 11.57
C HIS A 30 -7.09 -3.87 12.35
N GLU A 31 -6.60 -3.30 13.46
CA GLU A 31 -7.35 -2.30 14.23
C GLU A 31 -7.68 -1.05 13.41
N LYS A 32 -6.72 -0.54 12.61
CA LYS A 32 -6.95 0.61 11.73
C LYS A 32 -8.04 0.33 10.70
N LEU A 33 -8.02 -0.85 10.07
CA LEU A 33 -9.03 -1.22 9.08
C LEU A 33 -10.40 -1.43 9.76
N ALA A 34 -10.43 -2.08 10.92
CA ALA A 34 -11.65 -2.29 11.70
C ALA A 34 -12.30 -0.97 12.18
N ALA A 35 -11.52 0.09 12.31
CA ALA A 35 -12.00 1.42 12.71
C ALA A 35 -12.63 2.24 11.57
N VAL A 36 -12.51 1.81 10.30
CA VAL A 36 -13.09 2.51 9.14
C VAL A 36 -14.62 2.43 9.18
N LYS A 37 -15.30 3.58 9.18
CA LYS A 37 -16.77 3.65 9.13
C LYS A 37 -17.29 4.14 7.79
N THR A 38 -16.55 5.04 7.15
CA THR A 38 -16.91 5.63 5.87
C THR A 38 -15.74 5.51 4.89
N TRP A 39 -16.06 5.13 3.66
CA TRP A 39 -15.06 4.94 2.63
C TRP A 39 -15.53 5.48 1.28
N PHE A 40 -14.57 5.85 0.45
CA PHE A 40 -14.80 6.35 -0.90
C PHE A 40 -13.99 5.55 -1.91
N TYR A 41 -14.62 5.26 -3.05
CA TYR A 41 -14.08 4.42 -4.10
C TYR A 41 -14.01 5.22 -5.40
N PHE A 42 -12.82 5.35 -5.96
CA PHE A 42 -12.58 6.10 -7.19
C PHE A 42 -11.57 5.39 -8.08
N LEU A 43 -12.04 4.78 -9.16
CA LEU A 43 -11.23 3.99 -10.09
C LEU A 43 -10.94 4.67 -11.43
N ASP A 44 -11.20 5.97 -11.55
CA ASP A 44 -10.91 6.68 -12.79
C ASP A 44 -9.45 7.15 -12.82
N PHE A 45 -8.90 7.30 -14.02
CA PHE A 45 -7.55 7.83 -14.25
C PHE A 45 -7.53 9.36 -14.14
N ASP A 46 -8.66 10.03 -14.36
CA ASP A 46 -8.75 11.50 -14.34
C ASP A 46 -8.93 12.09 -12.92
N ILE A 47 -7.93 11.88 -12.06
CA ILE A 47 -7.90 12.50 -10.73
C ILE A 47 -7.40 13.95 -10.79
N THR A 48 -8.24 14.84 -11.32
CA THR A 48 -7.93 16.27 -11.45
C THR A 48 -7.59 16.92 -10.09
N GLY A 49 -6.83 18.03 -10.12
CA GLY A 49 -6.52 18.80 -8.91
C GLY A 49 -7.75 19.21 -8.08
N PRO A 50 -8.84 19.74 -8.68
CA PRO A 50 -10.08 20.03 -7.97
C PRO A 50 -10.75 18.80 -7.37
N LEU A 51 -10.79 17.67 -8.09
CA LEU A 51 -11.36 16.42 -7.57
C LEU A 51 -10.54 15.88 -6.40
N LEU A 52 -9.22 15.81 -6.55
CA LEU A 52 -8.27 15.41 -5.51
C LEU A 52 -8.46 16.26 -4.25
N LYS A 53 -8.64 17.58 -4.41
CA LYS A 53 -8.92 18.50 -3.30
C LYS A 53 -10.24 18.18 -2.60
N LYS A 54 -11.32 17.91 -3.35
CA LYS A 54 -12.63 17.53 -2.78
C LYS A 54 -12.54 16.23 -1.99
N ILE A 55 -11.86 15.21 -2.53
CA ILE A 55 -11.64 13.92 -1.85
C ILE A 55 -10.79 14.15 -0.60
N ALA A 56 -9.70 14.92 -0.71
CA ALA A 56 -8.85 15.25 0.43
C ALA A 56 -9.64 15.96 1.53
N SER A 57 -10.49 16.94 1.22
CA SER A 57 -11.30 17.66 2.22
C SER A 57 -12.49 16.90 2.78
N SER A 58 -12.80 15.71 2.26
CA SER A 58 -13.93 14.90 2.73
C SER A 58 -13.70 14.37 4.15
N ALA A 59 -14.74 13.80 4.77
CA ALA A 59 -14.66 13.14 6.07
C ALA A 59 -14.43 11.62 5.97
N TYR A 60 -14.16 11.07 4.78
CA TYR A 60 -13.97 9.62 4.61
C TYR A 60 -12.77 9.12 5.43
N ASP A 61 -12.96 8.04 6.17
CA ASP A 61 -11.90 7.37 6.95
C ASP A 61 -10.93 6.61 6.06
N MET A 62 -11.41 6.14 4.91
CA MET A 62 -10.62 5.42 3.91
C MET A 62 -10.98 5.89 2.50
N VAL A 63 -9.97 5.96 1.64
CA VAL A 63 -10.17 6.12 0.20
C VAL A 63 -9.42 5.01 -0.52
N VAL A 64 -10.06 4.44 -1.53
CA VAL A 64 -9.42 3.52 -2.47
C VAL A 64 -9.35 4.23 -3.81
N ILE A 65 -8.15 4.29 -4.36
CA ILE A 65 -7.88 5.01 -5.59
C ILE A 65 -7.20 4.10 -6.61
N GLU A 66 -7.42 4.41 -7.87
CA GLU A 66 -6.67 3.89 -9.00
C GLU A 66 -5.17 4.26 -8.88
N PRO A 67 -4.22 3.29 -8.90
CA PRO A 67 -2.80 3.57 -9.14
C PRO A 67 -2.54 4.08 -10.57
N VAL A 68 -2.92 5.33 -10.85
CA VAL A 68 -2.91 5.99 -12.17
C VAL A 68 -1.60 5.81 -12.96
N PHE A 69 -0.44 5.81 -12.31
CA PHE A 69 0.85 5.59 -12.95
C PHE A 69 1.02 4.19 -13.60
N THR A 70 0.11 3.27 -13.31
CA THR A 70 0.07 1.93 -13.92
C THR A 70 -0.79 1.88 -15.18
N GLU A 71 -1.53 2.93 -15.50
CA GLU A 71 -2.18 3.09 -16.80
C GLU A 71 -1.12 3.52 -17.83
N ARG A 72 -1.16 2.92 -19.02
CA ARG A 72 -0.11 3.01 -20.04
C ARG A 72 0.13 4.44 -20.53
N GLU A 73 -0.90 5.27 -20.59
CA GLU A 73 -0.85 6.65 -21.06
C GLU A 73 -0.54 7.67 -19.94
N ASN A 74 -0.67 7.27 -18.67
CA ASN A 74 -0.51 8.13 -17.50
C ASN A 74 0.68 7.76 -16.60
N THR A 75 1.69 7.08 -17.13
CA THR A 75 2.89 6.65 -16.38
C THR A 75 3.67 7.79 -15.69
N GLY A 76 3.50 9.03 -16.14
CA GLY A 76 4.09 10.23 -15.54
C GLY A 76 3.31 10.83 -14.36
N PHE A 77 2.17 10.27 -13.98
CA PHE A 77 1.34 10.80 -12.89
C PHE A 77 2.05 10.70 -11.53
N ASP A 78 2.16 11.82 -10.81
CA ASP A 78 2.76 11.87 -9.47
C ASP A 78 1.80 11.35 -8.39
N ILE A 79 1.73 10.02 -8.30
CA ILE A 79 0.92 9.32 -7.30
C ILE A 79 1.37 9.62 -5.86
N THR A 80 2.66 9.92 -5.65
CA THR A 80 3.21 10.20 -4.32
C THR A 80 2.64 11.51 -3.78
N ALA A 81 2.63 12.56 -4.60
CA ALA A 81 2.00 13.84 -4.24
C ALA A 81 0.50 13.69 -4.00
N ALA A 82 -0.20 12.89 -4.82
CA ALA A 82 -1.63 12.63 -4.64
C ALA A 82 -1.94 11.93 -3.30
N ILE A 83 -1.21 10.85 -2.98
CA ILE A 83 -1.33 10.13 -1.70
C ILE A 83 -1.04 11.07 -0.52
N GLY A 84 -0.01 11.91 -0.63
CA GLY A 84 0.33 12.90 0.39
C GLY A 84 -0.83 13.85 0.69
N ARG A 85 -1.47 14.41 -0.35
CA ARG A 85 -2.64 15.28 -0.21
C ARG A 85 -3.84 14.55 0.39
N LEU A 86 -4.12 13.33 -0.05
CA LEU A 86 -5.25 12.54 0.45
C LEU A 86 -5.12 12.26 1.95
N ARG A 87 -3.90 11.94 2.43
CA ARG A 87 -3.63 11.65 3.85
C ARG A 87 -3.71 12.87 4.77
N GLN A 88 -3.55 14.09 4.26
CA GLN A 88 -3.58 15.32 5.07
C GLN A 88 -4.98 15.70 5.57
N GLY A 89 -6.03 15.25 4.89
CA GLY A 89 -7.37 15.82 5.05
C GLY A 89 -8.17 15.41 6.29
N HIS A 90 -7.92 14.22 6.86
CA HIS A 90 -8.68 13.73 8.01
C HIS A 90 -7.88 12.67 8.80
N GLY A 91 -7.33 13.06 9.95
CA GLY A 91 -6.74 12.13 10.92
C GLY A 91 -5.80 11.07 10.31
N LYS A 92 -6.02 9.80 10.69
CA LYS A 92 -5.27 8.63 10.20
C LYS A 92 -5.90 8.01 8.94
N ARG A 93 -6.40 8.82 7.99
CA ARG A 93 -7.06 8.32 6.76
C ARG A 93 -6.23 7.24 6.08
N LEU A 94 -6.86 6.09 5.80
CA LEU A 94 -6.28 5.05 4.97
C LEU A 94 -6.42 5.42 3.49
N VAL A 95 -5.34 5.24 2.73
CA VAL A 95 -5.32 5.38 1.28
C VAL A 95 -4.85 4.04 0.72
N LEU A 96 -5.74 3.35 0.00
CA LEU A 96 -5.47 2.05 -0.61
C LEU A 96 -5.42 2.20 -2.13
N ALA A 97 -4.59 1.38 -2.78
CA ALA A 97 -4.60 1.22 -4.22
C ALA A 97 -5.57 0.10 -4.59
N TYR A 98 -6.37 0.31 -5.64
CA TYR A 98 -7.05 -0.78 -6.32
C TYR A 98 -6.04 -1.63 -7.09
N ILE A 99 -6.18 -2.95 -7.01
CA ILE A 99 -5.40 -3.90 -7.80
C ILE A 99 -6.34 -5.04 -8.17
N ASP A 100 -6.52 -5.26 -9.46
CA ASP A 100 -7.10 -6.49 -9.95
C ASP A 100 -6.05 -7.61 -9.93
N ILE A 101 -6.39 -8.74 -9.31
CA ILE A 101 -5.54 -9.93 -9.24
C ILE A 101 -6.15 -11.13 -9.97
N GLY A 102 -7.39 -11.02 -10.43
CA GLY A 102 -8.12 -12.04 -11.18
C GLY A 102 -7.99 -11.86 -12.68
N GLU A 103 -7.77 -10.63 -13.13
CA GLU A 103 -7.77 -10.25 -14.54
C GLU A 103 -6.52 -9.49 -14.95
N ALA A 104 -6.23 -9.53 -16.25
CA ALA A 104 -5.19 -8.72 -16.86
C ALA A 104 -5.85 -7.66 -17.74
N GLU A 105 -5.52 -6.39 -17.50
CA GLU A 105 -6.14 -5.24 -18.13
C GLU A 105 -5.22 -4.69 -19.24
N GLU A 106 -5.73 -4.58 -20.47
CA GLU A 106 -4.91 -4.25 -21.65
C GLU A 106 -4.39 -2.81 -21.73
N TRP A 107 -4.97 -1.92 -20.93
CA TRP A 107 -4.55 -0.53 -20.76
C TRP A 107 -3.45 -0.36 -19.69
N ARG A 108 -3.02 -1.43 -19.01
CA ARG A 108 -1.97 -1.34 -17.99
C ARG A 108 -0.57 -1.32 -18.58
N SER A 109 0.36 -0.73 -17.84
CA SER A 109 1.78 -0.63 -18.19
C SER A 109 2.50 -1.99 -18.23
N TYR A 110 1.95 -3.02 -17.57
CA TYR A 110 2.48 -4.38 -17.65
C TYR A 110 2.04 -5.14 -18.90
N TRP A 111 0.97 -4.70 -19.59
CA TRP A 111 0.42 -5.41 -20.74
C TRP A 111 1.44 -5.44 -21.88
N ARG A 112 1.63 -6.61 -22.50
CA ARG A 112 2.57 -6.77 -23.61
C ARG A 112 1.84 -6.80 -24.93
N LYS A 113 2.43 -6.19 -25.97
CA LYS A 113 1.84 -6.11 -27.32
C LYS A 113 1.40 -7.45 -27.92
N ASN A 114 2.07 -8.55 -27.55
CA ASN A 114 1.74 -9.88 -28.07
C ASN A 114 0.69 -10.63 -27.22
N TRP A 115 0.21 -10.06 -26.11
CA TRP A 115 -0.79 -10.70 -25.27
C TRP A 115 -2.17 -10.70 -25.93
N ARG A 116 -2.85 -11.84 -25.81
CA ARG A 116 -4.20 -12.15 -26.33
C ARG A 116 -4.69 -13.46 -25.69
N ILE A 117 -5.97 -13.79 -25.88
CA ILE A 117 -6.49 -15.10 -25.47
C ILE A 117 -5.61 -16.24 -26.01
N GLY A 118 -5.23 -17.14 -25.12
CA GLY A 118 -4.34 -18.27 -25.36
C GLY A 118 -2.85 -17.93 -25.44
N HIS A 119 -2.46 -16.64 -25.35
CA HIS A 119 -1.07 -16.23 -25.36
C HIS A 119 -0.83 -14.98 -24.50
N PRO A 120 -0.25 -15.10 -23.30
CA PRO A 120 0.17 -16.33 -22.63
C PRO A 120 -1.02 -17.25 -22.29
N SER A 121 -0.73 -18.53 -22.06
CA SER A 121 -1.76 -19.57 -21.84
C SER A 121 -2.66 -19.32 -20.62
N TRP A 122 -2.29 -18.41 -19.74
CA TRP A 122 -3.09 -18.01 -18.58
C TRP A 122 -4.13 -16.91 -18.89
N ILE A 123 -4.09 -16.27 -20.07
CA ILE A 123 -5.18 -15.43 -20.57
C ILE A 123 -6.17 -16.33 -21.29
N VAL A 124 -7.26 -16.70 -20.62
CA VAL A 124 -8.15 -17.77 -21.07
C VAL A 124 -9.42 -17.28 -21.78
N ALA A 125 -9.88 -16.07 -21.48
CA ALA A 125 -11.06 -15.45 -22.06
C ALA A 125 -11.03 -13.94 -21.83
N ASP A 126 -11.94 -13.22 -22.49
CA ASP A 126 -12.30 -11.84 -22.13
C ASP A 126 -13.34 -11.87 -20.99
N ASP A 127 -13.45 -10.76 -20.25
CA ASP A 127 -14.58 -10.51 -19.34
C ASP A 127 -15.87 -10.39 -20.18
N PRO A 128 -16.95 -11.16 -19.88
CA PRO A 128 -18.17 -11.27 -20.69
C PRO A 128 -18.96 -9.98 -20.95
#